data_AF-A0A5P0ZKF4-F1
#
_entry.id   AF-A0A5P0ZKF4-F1
#
_cell.length_a   1.000
_cell.length_b   1.000
_cell.length_c   1.000
_cell.angle_alpha   90.00
_cell.angle_beta   90.00
_cell.angle_gamma   90.00
#
_symmetry.space_group_name_H-M   'P 1'
#
loop_
_entity.id
_entity.type
_entity.pdbx_description
1 polymer ?
#
loop_
_entity_poly.entity_id
_entity_poly.type
_entity_poly.pdbx_seq_one_letter_code
_entity_poly.pdbx_strand_id
1 'polypeptide(L)'
;MSNNKKNSQKFNKKDSTVNRDCQSFESKVTQKSKIKIPKEIRKALNIKPGNSVWFEMDKHNEVRVRKVPTAEDWAELIRDFPTENVKFDENGHYDPKASPNFDEWMKNG
;
A
#
# COMPACT_ATOMS: atom_id res chain seq x y z
N MET A 1 -2.00 59.84 2.78
CA MET A 1 -0.96 59.07 3.47
C MET A 1 -1.62 57.95 4.26
N SER A 2 -1.56 56.71 3.79
CA SER A 2 -1.22 55.52 4.59
C SER A 2 -1.36 54.27 3.75
N ASN A 3 -0.27 53.54 3.68
CA ASN A 3 0.02 52.47 2.73
C ASN A 3 -0.61 51.15 3.17
N ASN A 4 -1.44 50.54 2.31
CA ASN A 4 -1.89 49.18 2.50
C ASN A 4 -0.82 48.22 1.96
N LYS A 5 0.01 47.66 2.86
CA LYS A 5 1.07 46.69 2.54
C LYS A 5 0.46 45.42 1.97
N LYS A 6 0.67 45.19 0.68
CA LYS A 6 0.50 43.88 0.01
C LYS A 6 1.43 42.88 0.69
N ASN A 7 0.87 41.96 1.47
CA ASN A 7 1.60 40.79 1.97
C ASN A 7 1.17 39.57 1.15
N SER A 8 1.72 39.45 -0.05
CA SER A 8 1.66 38.23 -0.87
C SER A 8 2.57 37.20 -0.22
N GLN A 9 1.98 36.31 0.59
CA GLN A 9 2.67 35.12 1.06
C GLN A 9 3.06 34.27 -0.15
N LYS A 10 4.37 34.13 -0.35
CA LYS A 10 4.98 33.29 -1.38
C LYS A 10 4.59 31.83 -1.09
N PHE A 11 3.74 31.25 -1.93
CA PHE A 11 3.56 29.79 -1.97
C PHE A 11 4.86 29.17 -2.48
N ASN A 12 5.57 28.49 -1.58
CA ASN A 12 6.74 27.69 -1.94
C ASN A 12 6.27 26.49 -2.77
N LYS A 13 6.39 26.61 -4.10
CA LYS A 13 6.25 25.54 -5.07
C LYS A 13 7.36 24.51 -4.82
N LYS A 14 7.08 23.54 -3.95
CA LYS A 14 7.75 22.23 -3.93
C LYS A 14 6.70 21.14 -3.81
N ASP A 15 5.64 21.25 -4.62
CA ASP A 15 4.85 20.07 -4.95
C ASP A 15 5.66 19.31 -5.99
N SER A 16 6.27 18.23 -5.55
CA SER A 16 6.89 17.23 -6.41
C SER A 16 5.86 16.81 -7.45
N THR A 17 6.05 17.31 -8.66
CA THR A 17 5.38 16.84 -9.86
C THR A 17 5.78 15.39 -10.09
N VAL A 18 5.11 14.46 -9.42
CA VAL A 18 4.99 13.10 -9.91
C VAL A 18 4.13 13.23 -11.16
N ASN A 19 4.80 13.34 -12.31
CA ASN A 19 4.15 13.22 -13.61
C ASN A 19 3.57 11.80 -13.67
N ARG A 20 2.30 11.66 -13.34
CA ARG A 20 1.57 10.40 -13.44
C ARG A 20 0.87 10.47 -14.77
N ASP A 21 1.28 9.62 -15.71
CA ASP A 21 0.42 9.18 -16.79
C ASP A 21 -0.82 8.53 -16.15
N CYS A 22 -1.82 9.35 -15.85
CA CYS A 22 -3.00 8.96 -15.11
C CYS A 22 -4.10 8.68 -16.13
N GLN A 23 -4.42 7.40 -16.33
CA GLN A 23 -5.54 7.02 -17.17
C GLN A 23 -6.85 7.32 -16.44
N SER A 24 -7.64 8.25 -16.96
CA SER A 24 -8.94 8.60 -16.41
C SER A 24 -10.03 7.72 -17.00
N PHE A 25 -10.99 7.31 -16.16
CA PHE A 25 -12.15 6.54 -16.57
C PHE A 25 -13.40 7.14 -15.94
N GLU A 26 -14.46 7.28 -16.73
CA GLU A 26 -15.75 7.72 -16.23
C GLU A 26 -16.63 6.51 -15.89
N SER A 27 -17.42 6.60 -14.83
CA SER A 27 -18.44 5.60 -14.50
C SER A 27 -19.61 6.26 -13.78
N LYS A 28 -20.83 5.87 -14.17
CA LYS A 28 -22.05 6.39 -13.56
C LYS A 28 -22.35 5.70 -12.24
N VAL A 29 -22.80 6.47 -11.25
CA VAL A 29 -23.38 5.93 -10.02
C VAL A 29 -24.76 5.39 -10.34
N THR A 30 -25.00 4.13 -10.02
CA THR A 30 -26.30 3.48 -10.26
C THR A 30 -27.26 3.71 -9.08
N GLN A 31 -28.55 3.40 -9.27
CA GLN A 31 -29.64 3.61 -8.29
C GLN A 31 -29.44 2.91 -6.92
N LYS A 32 -28.43 2.05 -6.77
CA LYS A 32 -28.12 1.34 -5.52
C LYS A 32 -26.78 1.77 -4.89
N SER A 33 -26.34 2.99 -5.17
CA SER A 33 -25.03 3.52 -4.75
C SER A 33 -23.84 2.65 -5.19
N LYS A 34 -24.01 1.89 -6.27
CA LYS A 34 -22.95 1.06 -6.85
C LYS A 34 -22.29 1.83 -7.98
N ILE A 35 -20.97 1.91 -7.94
CA ILE A 35 -20.14 2.39 -9.04
C ILE A 35 -19.52 1.16 -9.71
N LYS A 36 -19.65 1.08 -11.03
CA LYS A 36 -18.99 0.02 -11.80
C LYS A 36 -17.51 0.37 -11.92
N ILE A 37 -16.64 -0.50 -11.45
CA ILE A 37 -15.20 -0.36 -11.69
C ILE A 37 -14.92 -0.76 -13.15
N PRO A 38 -14.32 0.14 -13.97
CA PRO A 38 -13.92 -0.16 -15.36
C PRO A 38 -13.14 -1.47 -15.47
N LYS A 39 -13.29 -2.16 -16.62
CA LYS A 39 -12.70 -3.48 -16.84
C LYS A 39 -11.17 -3.42 -16.82
N GLU A 40 -10.63 -2.32 -17.32
CA GLU A 40 -9.22 -2.00 -17.43
C GLU A 40 -8.59 -1.92 -16.04
N ILE A 41 -9.20 -1.14 -15.14
CA ILE A 41 -8.76 -1.02 -13.74
C ILE A 41 -8.82 -2.37 -13.02
N ARG A 42 -9.93 -3.13 -13.19
CA ARG A 42 -10.06 -4.45 -12.57
C ARG A 42 -8.96 -5.42 -12.99
N LYS A 43 -8.60 -5.42 -14.28
CA LYS A 43 -7.52 -6.27 -14.81
C LYS A 43 -6.16 -5.82 -14.30
N ALA A 44 -5.88 -4.52 -14.35
CA ALA A 44 -4.60 -3.95 -13.90
C ALA A 44 -4.34 -4.23 -12.41
N LEU A 45 -5.39 -4.17 -11.58
CA LEU A 45 -5.29 -4.44 -10.13
C LEU A 45 -5.63 -5.89 -9.76
N ASN A 46 -5.89 -6.78 -10.73
CA ASN A 46 -6.33 -8.16 -10.51
C ASN A 46 -7.50 -8.29 -9.50
N ILE A 47 -8.47 -7.36 -9.55
CA ILE A 47 -9.64 -7.35 -8.68
C ILE A 47 -10.72 -8.25 -9.27
N LYS A 48 -11.05 -9.33 -8.56
CA LYS A 48 -12.09 -10.30 -8.90
C LYS A 48 -13.38 -10.02 -8.12
N PRO A 49 -14.54 -10.48 -8.61
CA PRO A 49 -15.78 -10.42 -7.83
C PRO A 49 -15.59 -11.05 -6.45
N GLY A 50 -16.05 -10.35 -5.40
CA GLY A 50 -15.89 -10.79 -4.01
C GLY A 50 -14.65 -10.23 -3.30
N ASN A 51 -13.68 -9.65 -4.01
CA ASN A 51 -12.57 -8.96 -3.36
C ASN A 51 -13.02 -7.63 -2.73
N SER A 52 -12.42 -7.32 -1.59
CA SER A 52 -12.54 -6.02 -0.93
C SER A 52 -11.59 -5.00 -1.54
N VAL A 53 -11.98 -3.73 -1.49
CA VAL A 53 -11.16 -2.57 -1.87
C VAL A 53 -11.20 -1.55 -0.76
N TRP A 54 -10.12 -0.78 -0.61
CA TRP A 54 -10.11 0.39 0.27
C TRP A 54 -10.53 1.64 -0.50
N PHE A 55 -11.35 2.46 0.14
CA PHE A 55 -11.67 3.81 -0.31
C PHE A 55 -10.97 4.78 0.65
N GLU A 56 -10.07 5.57 0.09
CA GLU A 56 -9.40 6.66 0.81
C GLU A 56 -9.93 7.96 0.22
N MET A 57 -10.38 8.87 1.08
CA MET A 57 -10.74 10.23 0.68
C MET A 57 -9.72 11.19 1.26
N ASP A 58 -9.10 12.01 0.43
CA ASP A 58 -8.16 13.01 0.89
C ASP A 58 -8.83 14.37 1.21
N LYS A 59 -8.04 15.31 1.70
CA LYS A 59 -8.48 16.67 2.05
C LYS A 59 -8.95 17.51 0.85
N HIS A 60 -8.68 17.06 -0.38
CA HIS A 60 -9.09 17.70 -1.61
C HIS A 60 -10.37 17.07 -2.19
N ASN A 61 -11.02 16.17 -1.44
CA ASN A 61 -12.18 15.40 -1.86
C ASN A 61 -11.90 14.46 -3.04
N GLU A 62 -10.64 14.06 -3.22
CA GLU A 62 -10.30 13.00 -4.18
C GLU A 62 -10.50 11.64 -3.51
N VAL A 63 -11.20 10.76 -4.20
CA VAL A 63 -11.38 9.37 -3.76
C VAL A 63 -10.39 8.48 -4.50
N ARG A 64 -9.56 7.77 -3.74
CA ARG A 64 -8.65 6.75 -4.25
C ARG A 64 -9.18 5.38 -3.88
N VAL A 65 -9.18 4.49 -4.86
CA VAL A 65 -9.57 3.08 -4.68
C VAL A 65 -8.31 2.24 -4.74
N ARG A 66 -8.06 1.43 -3.71
CA ARG A 66 -6.90 0.55 -3.61
C ARG A 66 -7.32 -0.90 -3.45
N LYS A 67 -6.56 -1.81 -4.05
CA LYS A 67 -6.71 -3.25 -3.80
C LYS A 67 -6.36 -3.53 -2.33
N VAL A 68 -7.19 -4.29 -1.63
CA VAL A 68 -6.81 -4.88 -0.34
C VAL A 68 -5.98 -6.13 -0.63
N PRO A 69 -4.74 -6.23 -0.12
CA PRO A 69 -3.93 -7.43 -0.31
C PRO A 69 -4.63 -8.68 0.22
N THR A 70 -4.63 -9.75 -0.57
CA THR A 70 -5.11 -11.07 -0.15
C THR A 70 -4.04 -11.81 0.65
N ALA A 71 -4.40 -12.92 1.31
CA ALA A 71 -3.42 -13.81 1.93
C ALA A 71 -2.38 -14.33 0.93
N GLU A 72 -2.79 -14.56 -0.32
CA GLU A 72 -1.90 -14.95 -1.42
C GLU A 72 -0.93 -13.81 -1.78
N ASP A 73 -1.42 -12.57 -1.87
CA ASP A 73 -0.55 -11.39 -2.12
C ASP A 73 0.52 -11.24 -1.02
N TRP A 74 0.15 -11.51 0.24
CA TRP A 74 1.11 -11.53 1.36
C TRP A 74 2.10 -12.69 1.27
N ALA A 75 1.63 -13.89 0.92
CA ALA A 75 2.47 -15.07 0.76
C ALA A 75 3.52 -14.88 -0.35
N GLU A 76 3.13 -14.26 -1.47
CA GLU A 76 4.05 -13.92 -2.55
C GLU A 76 5.10 -12.89 -2.11
N LEU A 77 4.68 -11.87 -1.35
CA LEU A 77 5.57 -10.82 -0.84
C LEU A 77 6.62 -11.38 0.14
N ILE A 78 6.26 -12.36 0.96
CA ILE A 78 7.17 -12.96 1.93
C ILE A 78 7.88 -14.23 1.41
N ARG A 79 7.64 -14.63 0.16
CA ARG A 79 8.14 -15.89 -0.42
C ARG A 79 9.65 -16.04 -0.33
N ASP A 80 10.39 -14.94 -0.49
CA ASP A 80 11.85 -14.94 -0.49
C ASP A 80 12.46 -14.70 0.91
N PHE A 81 11.64 -14.49 1.94
CA PHE A 81 12.15 -14.38 3.30
C PHE A 81 12.46 -15.77 3.87
N PRO A 82 13.65 -15.96 4.47
CA PRO A 82 14.01 -17.23 5.06
C PRO A 82 13.06 -17.51 6.25
N THR A 83 12.07 -18.36 6.00
CA THR A 83 11.18 -18.83 7.06
C THR A 83 11.79 -20.08 7.67
N GLU A 84 12.59 -19.91 8.71
CA GLU A 84 13.12 -21.01 9.50
C GLU A 84 12.21 -21.27 10.71
N ASN A 85 11.73 -22.51 10.85
CA ASN A 85 11.04 -22.95 12.06
C ASN A 85 12.08 -23.32 13.12
N VAL A 86 12.38 -22.38 14.00
CA VAL A 86 13.28 -22.60 15.14
C VAL A 86 12.53 -23.38 16.21
N LYS A 87 13.07 -24.55 16.57
CA LYS A 87 12.57 -25.35 17.69
C LYS A 87 13.48 -25.16 18.89
N PHE A 88 12.86 -24.81 20.02
CA PHE A 88 13.52 -24.77 21.32
C PHE A 88 13.23 -26.07 22.08
N ASP A 89 14.24 -26.58 22.77
CA ASP A 89 14.06 -27.69 23.71
C ASP A 89 13.49 -27.20 25.06
N GLU A 90 13.23 -28.14 25.97
CA GLU A 90 12.68 -27.84 27.31
C GLU A 90 13.59 -26.93 28.15
N ASN A 91 14.86 -26.83 27.79
CA ASN A 91 15.86 -26.01 28.46
C ASN A 91 16.08 -24.66 27.74
N GLY A 92 15.34 -24.38 26.67
CA GLY A 92 15.43 -23.15 25.90
C GLY A 92 16.59 -23.07 24.92
N HIS A 93 17.28 -24.18 24.63
CA HIS A 93 18.29 -24.22 23.58
C HIS A 93 17.68 -24.52 22.22
N TYR A 94 18.30 -23.98 21.17
CA TYR A 94 18.01 -24.32 19.77
C TYR A 94 19.26 -24.92 19.14
N ASP A 95 19.10 -25.64 18.01
CA ASP A 95 20.22 -26.16 17.22
C ASP A 95 20.63 -25.14 16.14
N PRO A 96 21.82 -24.52 16.23
CA PRO A 96 22.32 -23.58 15.23
C PRO A 96 22.43 -24.16 13.82
N LYS A 97 22.62 -25.49 13.69
CA LYS A 97 22.73 -26.14 12.39
C LYS A 97 21.36 -26.35 11.73
N ALA A 98 20.32 -26.53 12.54
CA ALA A 98 18.95 -26.68 12.06
C ALA A 98 18.30 -25.33 11.72
N SER A 99 18.80 -24.24 12.30
CA SER A 99 18.31 -22.87 12.05
C SER A 99 19.48 -21.88 11.88
N PRO A 100 20.25 -21.99 10.78
CA PRO A 100 21.46 -21.21 10.57
C PRO A 100 21.18 -19.71 10.39
N ASN A 101 20.08 -19.32 9.74
CA ASN A 101 19.76 -17.89 9.59
C ASN A 101 19.38 -17.26 10.95
N PHE A 102 18.68 -18.02 11.82
CA PHE A 102 18.39 -17.57 13.18
C PHE A 102 19.66 -17.43 14.03
N ASP A 103 20.59 -18.39 13.96
CA ASP A 103 21.88 -18.33 14.65
C ASP A 103 22.72 -17.12 14.22
N GLU A 104 22.78 -16.85 12.91
CA GLU A 104 23.48 -15.69 12.37
C GLU A 104 22.88 -14.36 12.89
N TRP A 105 21.56 -14.24 12.91
CA TRP A 105 20.88 -13.08 13.45
C TRP A 105 21.14 -12.87 14.94
N MET A 106 21.09 -13.94 15.75
CA MET A 106 21.35 -13.86 17.19
C MET A 106 22.79 -13.46 17.52
N LYS A 107 23.74 -13.72 16.62
CA LYS A 107 25.16 -13.39 16.81
C LYS A 107 25.55 -12.01 16.26
N ASN A 108 24.93 -11.58 15.15
CA ASN A 108 25.35 -10.40 14.38
C ASN A 108 24.27 -9.31 14.22
N GLY A 109 23.15 -9.42 14.96
CA GLY A 109 22.00 -8.52 14.85
C GLY A 109 22.25 -7.05 15.13
#